data_AF-A0A2D6N8D6-F1
#
_entry.id   AF-A0A2D6N8D6-F1
#
_cell.length_a   1.000
_cell.length_b   1.000
_cell.length_c   1.000
_cell.angle_alpha   90.00
_cell.angle_beta   90.00
_cell.angle_gamma   90.00
#
_symmetry.space_group_name_H-M   'P 1'
#
loop_
_entity.id
_entity.type
_entity.pdbx_description
1 polymer ?
#
loop_
_entity_poly.entity_id
_entity_poly.type
_entity_poly.pdbx_seq_one_letter_code
_entity_poly.pdbx_strand_id
1 'polypeptide(L)' 'MALGFFTMPLHPPGSDITKTLDDDLAQIVKLDELGYLEAWIGEHFTNEWENIPNPVLFIA' A
#
# COMPACT_ATOMS: atom_id res chain seq x y z
N MET A 1 -16.45 9.27 13.38
CA MET A 1 -15.44 10.00 12.58
C MET A 1 -15.18 9.16 11.34
N ALA A 2 -15.14 9.76 10.15
CA ALA A 2 -14.72 9.06 8.93
C ALA A 2 -13.18 9.06 8.88
N LEU A 3 -12.58 7.88 8.78
CA LEU A 3 -11.13 7.72 8.78
C LEU A 3 -10.66 7.24 7.41
N GLY A 4 -9.61 7.85 6.89
CA GLY A 4 -8.90 7.41 5.70
C GLY A 4 -7.46 7.06 6.03
N PHE A 5 -6.87 6.15 5.25
CA PHE A 5 -5.46 5.78 5.33
C PHE A 5 -4.75 6.16 4.04
N PHE A 6 -3.58 6.78 4.16
CA PHE A 6 -2.69 7.05 3.02
C PHE A 6 -1.44 6.21 3.19
N THR A 7 -1.17 5.31 2.24
CA THR A 7 0.01 4.46 2.23
C THR A 7 1.10 5.01 1.31
N MET A 8 2.25 5.23 1.93
CA MET A 8 3.56 5.20 1.28
C MET A 8 4.22 3.94 1.83
N PRO A 9 4.37 2.86 1.04
CA PRO A 9 4.79 1.55 1.54
C PRO A 9 6.12 1.59 2.33
N LEU A 10 7.02 2.50 1.97
CA LEU A 10 8.29 2.81 2.68
C LEU A 10 9.12 1.56 3.03
N HIS A 11 9.13 0.59 2.13
CA HIS A 11 9.92 -0.64 2.29
C HIS A 11 11.40 -0.38 2.03
N PRO A 12 12.34 -0.84 2.85
CA PRO A 12 13.76 -0.60 2.60
C PRO A 12 14.23 -1.12 1.23
N PRO A 13 15.15 -0.41 0.54
CA PRO A 13 15.84 -0.88 -0.65
C PRO A 13 16.36 -2.31 -0.53
N GLY A 14 16.08 -3.14 -1.54
CA GLY A 14 16.45 -4.56 -1.56
C GLY A 14 15.46 -5.50 -0.86
N SER A 15 14.33 -5.00 -0.36
CA SER A 15 13.22 -5.83 0.12
C SER A 15 12.62 -6.69 -0.99
N ASP A 16 12.07 -7.85 -0.61
CA ASP A 16 11.36 -8.74 -1.53
C ASP A 16 10.04 -8.08 -1.96
N ILE A 17 9.96 -7.66 -3.23
CA ILE A 17 8.84 -6.92 -3.78
C ILE A 17 7.51 -7.69 -3.69
N THR A 18 7.53 -9.02 -3.82
CA THR A 18 6.30 -9.81 -3.73
C THR A 18 5.78 -9.79 -2.30
N LYS A 19 6.68 -9.98 -1.33
CA LYS A 19 6.31 -9.91 0.08
C LYS A 19 5.78 -8.53 0.47
N THR A 20 6.42 -7.46 0.01
CA THR A 20 5.98 -6.10 0.36
C THR A 20 4.58 -5.81 -0.14
N LEU A 21 4.25 -6.22 -1.37
CA LEU A 21 2.91 -6.05 -1.93
C LEU A 21 1.87 -6.86 -1.15
N ASP A 22 2.19 -8.10 -0.76
CA ASP A 22 1.30 -8.91 0.07
C ASP A 22 1.06 -8.27 1.45
N ASP A 23 2.11 -7.73 2.07
CA ASP A 23 2.02 -7.03 3.36
C ASP A 23 1.17 -5.75 3.26
N ASP A 24 1.35 -4.96 2.20
CA ASP A 24 0.56 -3.75 1.94
C ASP A 24 -0.92 -4.07 1.71
N LEU A 25 -1.23 -5.16 0.99
CA LEU A 25 -2.60 -5.61 0.77
C LEU A 25 -3.24 -6.09 2.08
N ALA A 26 -2.50 -6.86 2.88
CA ALA A 26 -2.96 -7.31 4.20
C ALA A 26 -3.24 -6.12 5.14
N GLN A 27 -2.47 -5.05 5.05
CA GLN A 27 -2.72 -3.82 5.79
C GLN A 27 -4.04 -3.17 5.36
N ILE A 28 -4.32 -3.05 4.06
CA ILE A 28 -5.58 -2.50 3.55
C ILE A 28 -6.78 -3.32 4.03
N VAL A 29 -6.71 -4.65 3.94
CA VAL A 29 -7.74 -5.55 4.47
C VAL A 29 -7.94 -5.32 5.96
N LYS A 30 -6.85 -5.16 6.73
CA LYS A 30 -6.96 -4.92 8.16
C LYS A 30 -7.61 -3.58 8.49
N LEU A 31 -7.37 -2.56 7.68
CA LEU A 31 -7.97 -1.24 7.84
C LEU A 31 -9.47 -1.25 7.56
N ASP A 32 -9.91 -2.02 6.56
CA ASP A 32 -11.33 -2.27 6.28
C ASP A 32 -12.02 -2.94 7.49
N GLU A 33 -11.42 -3.99 8.06
CA GLU A 33 -11.93 -4.64 9.28
C GLU A 33 -12.01 -3.69 10.49
N LEU A 34 -11.16 -2.67 10.55
CA LEU A 34 -11.13 -1.67 11.61
C LEU A 34 -12.10 -0.50 11.36
N GLY A 35 -12.79 -0.48 10.22
CA GLY A 35 -13.79 0.54 9.87
C GLY A 35 -13.23 1.82 9.27
N TYR A 36 -12.04 1.76 8.65
CA TYR A 36 -11.56 2.84 7.78
C TYR A 36 -12.40 2.87 6.50
N LEU A 37 -12.71 4.07 6.01
CA LEU A 37 -13.60 4.26 4.87
C LEU A 37 -12.85 4.42 3.54
N GLU A 38 -11.58 4.79 3.60
CA GLU A 38 -10.79 5.10 2.41
C GLU A 38 -9.35 4.63 2.57
N ALA A 39 -8.78 4.12 1.47
CA ALA A 39 -7.36 3.84 1.33
C ALA A 39 -6.83 4.57 0.09
N TRP A 40 -5.78 5.35 0.28
CA TRP A 40 -5.11 6.14 -0.75
C TRP A 40 -3.69 5.61 -0.92
N ILE A 41 -3.27 5.34 -2.16
CA ILE A 41 -2.03 4.63 -2.47
C ILE A 41 -1.19 5.49 -3.41
N GLY A 42 0.06 5.75 -3.02
CA GLY A 42 1.01 6.49 -3.87
C GLY A 42 1.45 5.69 -5.10
N GLU A 43 1.72 6.38 -6.21
CA GLU A 43 2.24 5.79 -7.45
C GLU A 43 3.66 6.31 -7.71
N HIS A 44 4.63 5.39 -7.79
CA HIS A 44 6.03 5.74 -8.02
C HIS A 44 6.73 4.73 -8.93
N PHE A 45 7.47 5.24 -9.91
CA PHE A 45 8.16 4.42 -10.91
C PHE A 45 9.64 4.18 -10.60
N THR A 46 10.27 5.11 -9.89
CA THR A 46 11.74 5.15 -9.72
C THR A 46 12.18 5.15 -8.26
N ASN A 47 11.24 5.07 -7.32
CA ASN A 47 11.54 5.06 -5.88
C ASN A 47 11.56 3.62 -5.38
N GLU A 48 12.69 3.17 -4.82
CA GLU A 48 12.79 1.82 -4.24
C GLU A 48 12.02 1.70 -2.91
N TRP A 49 11.85 2.81 -2.18
CA TRP A 49 11.10 2.81 -0.92
C TRP A 49 9.60 2.73 -1.13
N GLU A 50 9.12 3.29 -2.23
CA GLU A 50 7.71 3.33 -2.59
C GLU A 50 7.56 2.55 -3.89
N ASN A 51 7.49 1.23 -3.75
CA ASN A 51 7.69 0.29 -4.85
C ASN A 51 6.40 -0.09 -5.60
N ILE A 52 5.35 0.73 -5.53
CA ILE A 52 4.07 0.50 -6.23
C ILE A 52 3.98 1.42 -7.46
N PRO A 53 4.24 0.91 -8.68
CA PRO A 53 4.18 1.71 -9.91
C PRO A 53 2.78 1.77 -10.53
N ASN A 54 1.83 0.95 -10.05
CA ASN A 54 0.46 0.94 -10.55
C ASN A 54 -0.51 0.55 -9.42
N PRO A 55 -1.09 1.54 -8.72
CA PRO A 55 -2.01 1.29 -7.62
C PRO A 55 -3.33 0.67 -8.08
N VAL A 56 -3.75 0.93 -9.33
CA VAL A 56 -4.98 0.34 -9.90
C VAL A 56 -4.85 -1.17 -10.03
N LEU A 57 -3.70 -1.65 -10.53
CA LEU A 57 -3.44 -3.09 -10.63
C LEU A 57 -3.27 -3.74 -9.24
N PHE A 58 -2.68 -3.01 -8.30
CA PHE A 58 -2.44 -3.49 -6.95
C PHE A 58 -3.75 -3.76 -6.18
N ILE A 59 -4.81 -2.98 -6.42
CA ILE A 59 -6.12 -3.14 -5.77
C ILE A 59 -7.17 -3.89 -6.60
N ALA A 60 -6.77 -4.49 -7.74
CA ALA A 60 -7.67 -5.12 -8.71
C ALA A 60 -8.30 -6.44 -8.23
#